data_AF-A0A5E4JDE2-F1
#
_entry.id   AF-A0A5E4JDE2-F1
#
_cell.length_a   1.000
_cell.length_b   1.000
_cell.length_c   1.000
_cell.angle_alpha   90.00
_cell.angle_beta   90.00
_cell.angle_gamma   90.00
#
_symmetry.space_group_name_H-M   'P 1'
#
loop_
_entity.id
_entity.type
_entity.pdbx_description
1 polymer ?
#
loop_
_entity_poly.entity_id
_entity_poly.type
_entity_poly.pdbx_seq_one_letter_code
_entity_poly.pdbx_strand_id
1 'polypeptide(L)'
;MARHKDEDFKDYMISSRKKVGSGLTNAPVWLMQKAGKRIWNTKQKRTWKNIDMKMGFFAAKKKQKANTRKSGDHKKHSKHVSAKVE
;
A
#
# COMPACT_ATOMS: atom_id res chain seq x y z
N MET A 1 -4.76 8.78 22.39
CA MET A 1 -3.63 8.04 21.78
C MET A 1 -2.98 7.20 22.87
N ALA A 2 -2.79 5.89 22.67
CA ALA A 2 -2.14 5.07 23.71
C ALA A 2 -0.72 5.60 23.98
N ARG A 3 -0.35 5.69 25.26
CA ARG A 3 0.80 6.47 25.75
C ARG A 3 2.17 5.88 25.35
N HIS A 4 2.25 4.56 25.16
CA HIS A 4 3.48 3.84 24.82
C HIS A 4 3.31 3.06 23.51
N LYS A 5 3.58 3.73 22.37
CA LYS A 5 3.62 3.10 21.05
C LYS A 5 4.98 3.33 20.41
N ASP A 6 5.49 2.30 19.74
CA ASP A 6 6.69 2.36 18.90
C ASP A 6 6.57 3.48 17.86
N GLU A 7 7.71 4.12 17.56
CA GLU A 7 7.79 5.23 16.62
C GLU A 7 7.36 4.80 15.20
N ASP A 8 7.88 3.67 14.71
CA ASP A 8 7.46 3.05 13.45
C ASP A 8 5.95 2.87 13.32
N PHE A 9 5.31 2.48 14.44
CA PHE A 9 3.88 2.26 14.46
C PHE A 9 3.11 3.59 14.42
N LYS A 10 3.63 4.64 15.07
CA LYS A 10 3.07 5.99 14.98
C LYS A 10 3.16 6.51 13.54
N ASP A 11 4.30 6.37 12.88
CA ASP A 11 4.48 6.82 11.50
C ASP A 11 3.60 6.06 10.52
N TYR A 12 3.45 4.74 10.72
CA TYR A 12 2.49 3.95 9.96
C TYR A 12 1.05 4.46 10.14
N MET A 13 0.64 4.76 11.37
CA MET A 13 -0.70 5.28 11.62
C MET A 13 -0.90 6.66 10.98
N ILE A 14 0.08 7.55 11.06
CA ILE A 14 0.03 8.89 10.47
C ILE A 14 -0.07 8.79 8.94
N SER A 15 0.79 8.00 8.31
CA SER A 15 0.77 7.79 6.85
C SER A 15 -0.52 7.11 6.39
N SER A 16 -1.03 6.14 7.14
CA SER A 16 -2.32 5.49 6.85
C SER A 16 -3.48 6.46 6.96
N ARG A 17 -3.49 7.35 7.96
CA ARG A 17 -4.51 8.39 8.11
C ARG A 17 -4.49 9.38 6.94
N LYS A 18 -3.31 9.78 6.47
CA LYS A 18 -3.17 10.66 5.29
C LYS A 18 -3.78 10.04 4.02
N LYS A 19 -3.63 8.72 3.83
CA LYS A 19 -4.27 7.99 2.73
C LYS A 19 -5.79 7.96 2.82
N VAL A 20 -6.34 8.05 4.04
CA VAL A 20 -7.79 8.02 4.22
C VAL A 20 -8.46 9.29 3.67
N GLY A 21 -7.72 10.39 3.49
CA GLY A 21 -8.17 11.62 2.82
C GLY A 21 -9.40 12.29 3.47
N SER A 22 -9.64 13.56 3.13
CA SER A 22 -10.82 14.30 3.60
C SER A 22 -11.96 14.16 2.61
N GLY A 23 -13.16 13.89 3.13
CA GLY A 23 -14.41 13.95 2.37
C GLY A 23 -15.00 12.61 1.96
N LEU A 24 -16.27 12.67 1.58
CA LEU A 24 -17.14 11.54 1.23
C LEU A 24 -16.73 10.77 -0.03
N THR A 25 -15.78 11.28 -0.79
CA THR A 25 -15.41 10.71 -2.10
C THR A 25 -13.90 10.46 -2.23
N ASN A 26 -13.06 11.15 -1.45
CA ASN A 26 -11.59 11.16 -1.58
C ASN A 26 -11.05 11.49 -2.97
N ALA A 27 -11.93 11.85 -3.91
CA ALA A 27 -11.55 12.37 -5.19
C ALA A 27 -11.47 13.91 -5.08
N PRO A 28 -10.45 14.54 -5.67
CA PRO A 28 -10.42 15.98 -5.83
C PRO A 28 -11.65 16.47 -6.62
N VAL A 29 -12.13 17.68 -6.31
CA VAL A 29 -13.31 18.26 -6.96
C VAL A 29 -13.15 18.34 -8.48
N TRP A 30 -11.96 18.74 -8.95
CA TRP A 30 -11.66 18.85 -10.38
C TRP A 30 -11.84 17.52 -11.13
N LEU A 31 -11.56 16.39 -10.46
CA LEU A 31 -11.72 15.07 -11.06
C LEU A 31 -13.20 14.72 -11.26
N MET A 32 -14.05 15.11 -10.31
CA MET A 32 -15.50 14.91 -10.42
C MET A 32 -16.11 15.83 -11.47
N GLN A 33 -15.63 17.07 -11.55
CA GLN A 33 -16.06 18.04 -12.55
C GLN A 33 -15.73 17.54 -13.97
N LYS A 34 -14.51 17.02 -14.21
CA LYS A 34 -14.15 16.40 -15.48
C LYS A 34 -14.99 15.17 -15.82
N ALA A 35 -15.32 14.34 -14.83
CA ALA A 35 -16.09 13.12 -15.04
C ALA A 35 -17.61 13.36 -15.22
N GLY A 36 -18.10 14.57 -14.90
CA GLY A 36 -19.53 14.90 -14.93
C GLY A 36 -20.39 14.13 -13.92
N LYS A 37 -19.77 13.41 -12.97
CA LYS A 37 -20.47 12.58 -11.99
C LYS A 37 -19.76 12.54 -10.65
N ARG A 38 -20.54 12.28 -9.59
CA ARG A 38 -20.02 12.12 -8.24
C ARG A 38 -19.32 10.76 -8.13
N ILE A 39 -18.01 10.77 -7.88
CA ILE A 39 -17.23 9.54 -7.71
C ILE A 39 -17.24 9.17 -6.23
N TRP A 40 -18.00 8.14 -5.87
CA TRP A 40 -18.04 7.65 -4.50
C TRP A 40 -17.04 6.51 -4.28
N ASN A 41 -16.24 6.58 -3.21
CA ASN A 41 -15.36 5.49 -2.82
C ASN A 41 -16.08 4.54 -1.84
N THR A 42 -16.77 3.53 -2.37
CA THR A 42 -17.50 2.52 -1.57
C THR A 42 -16.57 1.58 -0.79
N LYS A 43 -15.36 1.35 -1.29
CA LYS A 43 -14.43 0.35 -0.73
C LYS A 43 -13.67 0.86 0.48
N GLN A 44 -13.63 2.18 0.66
CA GLN A 44 -12.81 2.78 1.68
C GLN A 44 -13.54 2.82 3.02
N LYS A 45 -13.08 2.00 3.96
CA LYS A 45 -13.47 2.11 5.37
C LYS A 45 -12.88 3.42 5.91
N ARG A 46 -13.73 4.39 6.26
CA ARG A 46 -13.31 5.74 6.67
C ARG A 46 -13.37 5.98 8.16
N THR A 47 -14.30 5.32 8.82
CA THR A 47 -14.52 5.47 10.25
C THR A 47 -13.47 4.67 11.00
N TRP A 48 -12.94 5.24 12.07
CA TRP A 48 -11.97 4.58 12.94
C TRP A 48 -12.48 3.22 13.46
N LYS A 49 -13.80 3.07 13.61
CA LYS A 49 -14.45 1.82 14.03
C LYS A 49 -14.37 0.70 12.98
N ASN A 50 -14.34 1.06 11.70
CA ASN A 50 -14.34 0.09 10.60
C ASN A 50 -12.92 -0.22 10.09
N ILE A 51 -11.91 0.61 10.45
CA ILE A 51 -10.53 0.44 9.99
C ILE A 51 -9.71 -0.29 11.05
N ASP A 52 -9.21 -1.48 10.72
CA ASP A 52 -8.18 -2.15 11.53
C ASP A 52 -6.78 -1.80 11.01
N MET A 53 -6.21 -0.72 11.56
CA MET A 53 -4.86 -0.28 11.23
C MET A 53 -3.77 -1.16 11.87
N LYS A 54 -4.08 -1.88 12.96
CA LYS A 54 -3.10 -2.70 13.69
C LYS A 54 -2.73 -3.93 12.87
N MET A 55 -3.75 -4.62 12.32
CA MET A 55 -3.52 -5.77 11.43
C MET A 55 -2.84 -5.33 10.12
N GLY A 56 -3.19 -4.16 9.59
CA GLY A 56 -2.52 -3.57 8.43
C GLY A 56 -1.02 -3.34 8.66
N PHE A 57 -0.63 -2.86 9.84
CA PHE A 57 0.76 -2.66 10.20
C PHE A 57 1.55 -3.96 10.24
N PHE A 58 1.04 -5.00 10.91
CA PHE A 58 1.73 -6.29 11.00
C PHE A 58 1.88 -6.96 9.63
N ALA A 59 0.86 -6.86 8.78
CA ALA A 59 0.93 -7.35 7.41
C ALA A 59 1.99 -6.58 6.59
N ALA A 60 2.05 -5.25 6.73
CA ALA A 60 3.05 -4.42 6.06
C ALA A 60 4.48 -4.76 6.53
N LYS A 61 4.67 -4.91 7.84
CA LYS A 61 5.97 -5.29 8.44
C LYS A 61 6.41 -6.69 7.99
N LYS A 62 5.47 -7.65 7.86
CA LYS A 62 5.73 -8.99 7.30
C LYS A 62 6.15 -8.93 5.83
N LYS A 63 5.48 -8.11 5.01
CA LYS A 63 5.83 -7.90 3.60
C LYS A 63 7.21 -7.25 3.43
N GLN A 64 7.56 -6.27 4.27
CA GLN A 64 8.90 -5.67 4.25
C GLN A 64 9.98 -6.72 4.53
N LYS A 65 9.80 -7.55 5.57
CA LYS A 65 10.72 -8.67 5.88
C LYS A 65 10.83 -9.71 4.75
N ALA A 66 9.74 -9.95 4.02
CA ALA A 66 9.76 -10.87 2.87
C ALA A 66 10.44 -10.25 1.62
N ASN A 67 10.29 -8.94 1.42
CA ASN A 67 10.86 -8.22 0.28
C ASN A 67 12.34 -7.90 0.42
N THR A 68 12.88 -7.88 1.65
CA THR A 68 14.32 -7.98 1.87
C THR A 68 14.81 -9.36 1.46
N ARG A 69 14.94 -9.59 0.15
CA ARG A 69 15.70 -10.73 -0.38
C ARG A 69 17.11 -10.66 0.22
N LYS A 70 17.64 -11.80 0.67
CA LYS A 70 19.06 -11.89 1.03
C LYS A 70 19.87 -11.44 -0.18
N SER A 71 20.67 -10.37 -0.02
CA SER A 71 21.61 -9.92 -1.04
C SER A 71 22.52 -11.10 -1.40
N GLY A 72 22.34 -11.67 -2.60
CA GLY A 72 23.11 -12.84 -3.04
C GLY A 72 22.36 -13.80 -3.96
N ASP A 73 21.02 -13.76 -4.01
CA ASP A 73 20.24 -14.64 -4.89
C ASP A 73 20.16 -14.09 -6.32
N HIS A 74 21.30 -14.08 -7.02
CA HIS A 74 21.35 -13.82 -8.45
C HIS A 74 20.96 -15.10 -9.19
N LYS A 75 19.72 -15.13 -9.68
CA LYS A 75 19.25 -16.19 -10.58
C LYS A 75 20.11 -16.19 -11.84
N LYS A 76 20.94 -17.24 -12.03
CA LYS A 76 21.77 -17.40 -13.23
C LYS A 76 20.86 -17.46 -14.46
N HIS A 77 20.98 -16.48 -15.35
CA HIS A 77 20.36 -16.55 -16.67
C HIS A 77 21.27 -17.38 -17.58
N SER A 78 20.89 -18.63 -17.88
CA SER A 78 21.53 -19.35 -18.99
C SER A 78 21.01 -18.74 -20.30
N LYS A 79 21.94 -18.24 -21.13
CA LYS A 79 21.62 -17.91 -22.53
C LYS A 79 21.37 -19.23 -23.25
N HIS A 80 20.12 -19.47 -23.66
CA HIS A 80 19.79 -20.57 -24.56
C HIS A 80 20.28 -20.17 -25.96
N VAL A 81 21.40 -20.72 -26.41
CA VAL A 81 21.84 -20.58 -27.80
C VAL A 81 21.24 -21.76 -28.56
N SER A 82 20.18 -21.51 -29.33
CA SER A 82 19.68 -22.48 -30.30
C SER A 82 20.61 -22.45 -31.52
N ALA A 83 21.45 -23.47 -31.68
CA ALA A 83 22.22 -23.66 -32.91
C ALA A 83 21.24 -23.95 -34.06
N LYS A 84 21.25 -23.11 -35.10
CA LYS A 84 20.64 -23.45 -36.39
C LYS A 84 21.61 -24.41 -37.09
N VAL A 85 21.14 -25.62 -37.37
CA VAL A 85 21.82 -26.56 -38.27
C VAL A 85 21.28 -26.28 -39.66
N GLU A 86 22.18 -25.96 -40.60
CA GLU A 86 21.91 -25.85 -42.04
C GLU A 86 21.71 -27.23 -42.68
#